data_AF-A0A7W0PBK4-F1
#
_entry.id   AF-A0A7W0PBK4-F1
#
_cell.length_a   1.000
_cell.length_b   1.000
_cell.length_c   1.000
_cell.angle_alpha   90.00
_cell.angle_beta   90.00
_cell.angle_gamma   90.00
#
_symmetry.space_group_name_H-M   'P 1'
#
loop_
_entity.id
_entity.type
_entity.pdbx_description
1 polymer ?
#
loop_
_entity_poly.entity_id
_entity_poly.type
_entity_poly.pdbx_seq_one_letter_code
_entity_poly.pdbx_strand_id
1 'polypeptide(L)'
;LVVSTSTDVVGGWNWFSDTEVHWRPQVYWPAGTEVALNANMYGVNLGNGAWGQLDRSIAFTIGAAHVSVADAATHTMQVYADGALVQTYPVSMGSPENPTRSGPHVVIDQERNKIMDSTTYGLALDAGGYLTAVEYATRISNNGEFVHAAPWSVAQQGVSNVSHGCINLAPERAAWFFEFSQIGDVVEVVNAGPMLGAVDGDIYDWAIPWETWLQGSALD
;
A
#
# COMPACT_ATOMS: atom_id res chain seq x y z
N LEU A 1 12.89 19.82 -8.74
CA LEU A 1 11.95 19.38 -7.68
C LEU A 1 12.61 19.65 -6.33
N VAL A 2 11.86 20.15 -5.35
CA VAL A 2 12.37 20.41 -4.00
C VAL A 2 11.40 19.84 -2.98
N VAL A 3 11.88 18.94 -2.11
CA VAL A 3 11.12 18.44 -0.95
C VAL A 3 11.63 19.17 0.30
N SER A 4 10.70 19.63 1.14
CA SER A 4 10.99 20.26 2.43
C SER A 4 10.19 19.56 3.53
N THR A 5 10.85 19.32 4.66
CA THR A 5 10.28 18.58 5.79
C THR A 5 10.49 19.36 7.08
N SER A 6 9.48 19.43 7.96
CA SER A 6 9.63 20.06 9.29
C SER A 6 10.50 19.23 10.25
N THR A 7 10.61 17.94 9.98
CA THR A 7 11.45 16.98 10.71
C THR A 7 12.60 16.56 9.80
N ASP A 8 13.82 16.51 10.33
CA ASP A 8 14.98 16.05 9.57
C ASP A 8 14.85 14.57 9.23
N VAL A 9 14.85 14.25 7.93
CA VAL A 9 14.82 12.89 7.41
C VAL A 9 15.83 12.74 6.29
N VAL A 10 16.45 11.57 6.21
CA VAL A 10 17.25 11.18 5.04
C VAL A 10 16.29 10.63 4.00
N GLY A 11 16.13 11.32 2.87
CA GLY A 11 15.26 10.89 1.78
C GLY A 11 15.90 11.03 0.41
N GLY A 12 15.31 10.38 -0.58
CA GLY A 12 15.91 10.21 -1.90
C GLY A 12 14.86 10.00 -2.97
N TRP A 13 15.22 10.37 -4.20
CA TRP A 13 14.37 10.18 -5.38
C TRP A 13 14.66 8.83 -6.03
N ASN A 14 13.64 8.23 -6.63
CA ASN A 14 13.77 7.05 -7.47
C ASN A 14 12.85 7.17 -8.68
N TRP A 15 13.40 7.02 -9.89
CA TRP A 15 12.62 6.97 -11.13
C TRP A 15 12.03 5.58 -11.34
N PHE A 16 10.72 5.50 -11.55
CA PHE A 16 10.00 4.25 -11.84
C PHE A 16 9.74 4.10 -13.33
N SER A 17 9.64 5.21 -14.05
CA SER A 17 9.52 5.27 -15.51
C SER A 17 10.06 6.59 -16.03
N ASP A 18 10.08 6.79 -17.35
CA ASP A 18 10.46 8.08 -17.95
C ASP A 18 9.53 9.24 -17.56
N THR A 19 8.37 8.94 -16.95
CA THR A 19 7.34 9.92 -16.62
C THR A 19 6.99 9.97 -15.13
N GLU A 20 7.58 9.12 -14.30
CA GLU A 20 7.21 8.97 -12.89
C GLU A 20 8.43 8.82 -11.99
N VAL A 21 8.51 9.69 -10.99
CA VAL A 21 9.57 9.72 -9.99
C VAL A 21 8.94 9.85 -8.61
N HIS A 22 9.38 9.02 -7.69
CA HIS A 22 8.91 9.03 -6.32
C HIS A 22 10.00 9.55 -5.39
N TRP A 23 9.59 10.09 -4.26
CA TRP A 23 10.49 10.47 -3.17
C TRP A 23 9.98 9.86 -1.87
N ARG A 24 10.88 9.26 -1.09
CA ARG A 24 10.57 8.80 0.27
C ARG A 24 11.77 8.94 1.20
N PRO A 25 11.52 8.98 2.53
CA PRO A 25 12.59 8.81 3.50
C PRO A 25 13.09 7.35 3.54
N GLN A 26 14.26 7.13 4.12
CA GLN A 26 14.87 5.81 4.28
C GLN A 26 13.97 4.84 5.08
N VAL A 27 13.31 5.36 6.11
CA VAL A 27 12.36 4.65 6.99
C VAL A 27 11.00 5.35 6.96
N TYR A 28 9.95 4.72 7.47
CA TYR A 28 8.62 5.34 7.52
C TYR A 28 8.64 6.72 8.18
N TRP A 29 7.75 7.57 7.69
CA TRP A 29 7.65 8.95 8.11
C TRP A 29 7.40 9.08 9.63
N PRO A 30 8.11 9.99 10.32
CA PRO A 30 7.75 10.37 11.68
C PRO A 30 6.38 11.07 11.71
N ALA A 31 5.51 10.64 12.62
CA ALA A 31 4.19 11.25 12.82
C ALA A 31 4.29 12.76 13.09
N GLY A 32 3.35 13.53 12.53
CA GLY A 32 3.31 14.99 12.67
C GLY A 32 4.29 15.77 11.78
N THR A 33 5.10 15.10 10.96
CA THR A 33 6.00 15.78 10.01
C THR A 33 5.19 16.54 8.96
N GLU A 34 5.46 17.83 8.78
CA GLU A 34 4.95 18.60 7.65
C GLU A 34 5.86 18.39 6.45
N VAL A 35 5.27 18.09 5.29
CA VAL A 35 5.97 17.82 4.04
C VAL A 35 5.46 18.77 2.98
N ALA A 36 6.37 19.41 2.24
CA ALA A 36 6.06 20.21 1.08
C ALA A 36 6.91 19.76 -0.12
N LEU A 37 6.25 19.55 -1.26
CA LEU A 37 6.90 19.36 -2.55
C LEU A 37 6.64 20.58 -3.42
N ASN A 38 7.71 21.23 -3.85
CA ASN A 38 7.68 22.31 -4.83
C ASN A 38 8.31 21.80 -6.14
N ALA A 39 7.46 21.61 -7.15
CA ALA A 39 7.83 21.29 -8.51
C ALA A 39 7.85 22.58 -9.34
N ASN A 40 8.97 23.31 -9.24
CA ASN A 40 9.23 24.52 -10.02
C ASN A 40 9.71 24.13 -11.42
N MET A 41 8.76 23.78 -12.30
CA MET A 41 9.03 23.18 -13.61
C MET A 41 8.72 24.14 -14.77
N TYR A 42 8.02 25.26 -14.53
CA TYR A 42 7.66 26.19 -15.60
C TYR A 42 8.90 26.69 -16.35
N GLY A 43 8.94 26.44 -17.66
CA GLY A 43 10.06 26.86 -18.52
C GLY A 43 11.37 26.10 -18.26
N VAL A 44 11.35 25.03 -17.47
CA VAL A 44 12.50 24.12 -17.33
C VAL A 44 12.59 23.25 -18.58
N ASN A 45 13.76 23.20 -19.21
CA ASN A 45 14.04 22.27 -20.32
C ASN A 45 14.23 20.85 -19.76
N LEU A 46 13.36 19.93 -20.17
CA LEU A 46 13.38 18.53 -19.73
C LEU A 46 14.08 17.61 -20.74
N GLY A 47 14.71 18.18 -21.76
CA GLY A 47 15.35 17.46 -22.86
C GLY A 47 14.38 17.17 -24.02
N ASN A 48 14.94 16.81 -25.18
CA ASN A 48 14.17 16.40 -26.37
C ASN A 48 13.05 17.36 -26.82
N GLY A 49 13.23 18.66 -26.55
CA GLY A 49 12.22 19.68 -26.89
C GLY A 49 11.02 19.73 -25.94
N ALA A 50 11.02 18.95 -24.86
CA ALA A 50 10.03 19.03 -23.80
C ALA A 50 10.38 20.15 -22.81
N TRP A 51 9.36 20.90 -22.42
CA TRP A 51 9.47 22.00 -21.46
C TRP A 51 8.40 21.85 -20.40
N GLY A 52 8.77 22.11 -19.15
CA GLY A 52 7.80 22.07 -18.07
C GLY A 52 6.75 23.18 -18.26
N GLN A 53 5.50 22.76 -18.26
CA GLN A 53 4.37 23.60 -18.65
C GLN A 53 3.95 24.59 -17.55
N LEU A 54 4.21 24.26 -16.29
CA LEU A 54 3.72 25.00 -15.12
C LEU A 54 4.45 24.55 -13.85
N ASP A 55 4.35 25.35 -12.80
CA ASP A 55 4.77 24.99 -11.45
C ASP A 55 3.62 24.29 -10.70
N ARG A 56 3.99 23.39 -9.79
CA ARG A 56 3.07 22.75 -8.85
C ARG A 56 3.67 22.75 -7.46
N SER A 57 2.81 22.97 -6.46
CA SER A 57 3.16 22.80 -5.07
C SER A 57 2.09 21.97 -4.37
N ILE A 58 2.53 21.06 -3.51
CA ILE A 58 1.66 20.31 -2.61
C ILE A 58 2.28 20.34 -1.21
N ALA A 59 1.43 20.44 -0.19
CA ALA A 59 1.83 20.34 1.21
C ALA A 59 0.83 19.45 1.96
N PHE A 60 1.35 18.64 2.87
CA PHE A 60 0.57 17.72 3.71
C PHE A 60 1.29 17.47 5.03
N THR A 61 0.57 16.90 5.99
CA THR A 61 1.10 16.52 7.30
C THR A 61 0.96 15.01 7.46
N ILE A 62 2.00 14.36 7.97
CA ILE A 62 1.99 12.95 8.30
C ILE A 62 1.10 12.73 9.52
N GLY A 63 0.13 11.83 9.40
CA GLY A 63 -0.77 11.45 10.49
C GLY A 63 -0.10 10.62 11.59
N ALA A 64 -0.91 9.96 12.41
CA ALA A 64 -0.44 8.99 13.40
C ALA A 64 0.30 7.82 12.73
N ALA A 65 1.24 7.20 13.45
CA ALA A 65 2.02 6.10 12.91
C ALA A 65 1.23 4.79 13.04
N HIS A 66 0.45 4.44 12.00
CA HIS A 66 -0.29 3.19 11.94
C HIS A 66 0.43 2.16 11.06
N VAL A 67 0.77 1.02 11.67
CA VAL A 67 1.38 -0.11 10.97
C VAL A 67 0.67 -1.38 11.39
N SER A 68 0.20 -2.15 10.42
CA SER A 68 -0.43 -3.45 10.65
C SER A 68 0.44 -4.55 10.09
N VAL A 69 0.71 -5.60 10.87
CA VAL A 69 1.49 -6.75 10.44
C VAL A 69 0.55 -7.92 10.24
N ALA A 70 0.37 -8.36 9.01
CA ALA A 70 -0.43 -9.52 8.62
C ALA A 70 0.48 -10.70 8.31
N ASP A 71 0.41 -11.75 9.11
CA ASP A 71 1.24 -12.94 8.98
C ASP A 71 0.42 -14.12 8.46
N ALA A 72 0.74 -14.52 7.23
CA ALA A 72 0.04 -15.60 6.54
C ALA A 72 0.32 -16.98 7.15
N ALA A 73 1.40 -17.15 7.92
CA ALA A 73 1.74 -18.41 8.58
C ALA A 73 1.00 -18.60 9.90
N THR A 74 0.79 -17.51 10.65
CA THR A 74 0.02 -17.55 11.91
C THR A 74 -1.46 -17.24 11.71
N HIS A 75 -1.85 -16.80 10.50
CA HIS A 75 -3.21 -16.38 10.16
C HIS A 75 -3.71 -15.24 11.08
N THR A 76 -2.82 -14.33 11.45
CA THR A 76 -3.14 -13.19 12.32
C THR A 76 -2.71 -11.87 11.71
N MET A 77 -3.44 -10.81 12.05
CA MET A 77 -3.05 -9.43 11.84
C MET A 77 -2.93 -8.73 13.19
N GLN A 78 -1.79 -8.13 13.44
CA GLN A 78 -1.53 -7.27 14.59
C GLN A 78 -1.55 -5.82 14.12
N VAL A 79 -2.37 -4.98 14.76
CA VAL A 79 -2.49 -3.56 14.39
C VAL A 79 -1.81 -2.72 15.45
N TYR A 80 -0.90 -1.84 15.02
CA TYR A 80 -0.14 -0.95 15.89
C TYR A 80 -0.49 0.50 15.60
N ALA A 81 -0.65 1.29 16.66
CA ALA A 81 -0.75 2.74 16.61
C ALA A 81 0.38 3.33 17.46
N ASP A 82 1.22 4.16 16.86
CA ASP A 82 2.38 4.79 17.50
C ASP A 82 3.30 3.76 18.19
N GLY A 83 3.45 2.60 17.55
CA GLY A 83 4.27 1.47 18.04
C GLY A 83 3.60 0.62 19.14
N ALA A 84 2.42 0.98 19.63
CA ALA A 84 1.67 0.20 20.60
C ALA A 84 0.68 -0.74 19.90
N LEU A 85 0.65 -2.01 20.29
CA LEU A 85 -0.34 -2.98 19.82
C LEU A 85 -1.74 -2.57 20.31
N VAL A 86 -2.64 -2.23 19.38
CA VAL A 86 -4.01 -1.81 19.70
C VAL A 86 -5.05 -2.89 19.39
N GLN A 87 -4.77 -3.76 18.42
CA GLN A 87 -5.65 -4.88 18.06
C GLN A 87 -4.89 -6.12 17.61
N THR A 88 -5.53 -7.27 17.73
CA THR A 88 -5.09 -8.51 17.10
C THR A 88 -6.31 -9.24 16.53
N TYR A 89 -6.25 -9.53 15.23
CA TYR A 89 -7.33 -10.14 14.48
C TYR A 89 -6.91 -11.47 13.88
N PRO A 90 -7.74 -12.52 13.95
CA PRO A 90 -7.58 -13.66 13.06
C PRO A 90 -7.97 -13.22 11.65
N VAL A 91 -7.17 -13.63 10.66
CA VAL A 91 -7.35 -13.31 9.24
C VAL A 91 -7.33 -14.56 8.39
N SER A 92 -7.85 -14.47 7.17
CA SER A 92 -7.62 -15.45 6.12
C SER A 92 -7.09 -14.73 4.88
N MET A 93 -5.87 -15.06 4.47
CA MET A 93 -5.18 -14.38 3.36
C MET A 93 -5.30 -15.19 2.06
N GLY A 94 -4.51 -14.84 1.04
CA GLY A 94 -4.48 -15.52 -0.25
C GLY A 94 -4.11 -17.00 -0.14
N SER A 95 -4.85 -17.86 -0.86
CA SER A 95 -4.60 -19.31 -0.89
C SER A 95 -3.21 -19.63 -1.49
N PRO A 96 -2.70 -20.87 -1.35
CA PRO A 96 -1.44 -21.25 -1.98
C PRO A 96 -1.41 -21.02 -3.51
N GLU A 97 -2.55 -21.14 -4.17
CA GLU A 97 -2.72 -20.92 -5.62
C GLU A 97 -2.80 -19.42 -5.97
N ASN A 98 -3.25 -18.58 -5.04
CA ASN A 98 -3.42 -17.14 -5.20
C ASN A 98 -2.86 -16.39 -3.98
N PRO A 99 -1.54 -16.50 -3.71
CA PRO A 99 -0.99 -16.03 -2.44
C PRO A 99 -0.95 -14.51 -2.42
N THR A 100 -1.25 -13.91 -1.26
CA THR A 100 -1.05 -12.47 -1.01
C THR A 100 0.42 -12.13 -1.19
N ARG A 101 0.74 -10.99 -1.80
CA ARG A 101 2.11 -10.48 -1.87
C ARG A 101 2.68 -10.26 -0.49
N SER A 102 3.95 -10.60 -0.30
CA SER A 102 4.69 -10.22 0.90
C SER A 102 5.21 -8.79 0.75
N GLY A 103 5.48 -8.12 1.87
CA GLY A 103 6.10 -6.81 1.91
C GLY A 103 5.18 -5.70 2.43
N PRO A 104 5.72 -4.48 2.51
CA PRO A 104 4.98 -3.32 3.00
C PRO A 104 4.06 -2.76 1.92
N HIS A 105 2.76 -2.93 2.14
CA HIS A 105 1.70 -2.36 1.32
C HIS A 105 1.26 -1.03 1.91
N VAL A 106 0.99 -0.04 1.07
CA VAL A 106 0.50 1.27 1.49
C VAL A 106 -1.01 1.32 1.25
N VAL A 107 -1.77 1.81 2.22
CA VAL A 107 -3.21 2.06 2.04
C VAL A 107 -3.40 3.17 1.01
N ILE A 108 -4.12 2.86 -0.07
CA ILE A 108 -4.24 3.74 -1.24
C ILE A 108 -5.61 4.43 -1.29
N ASP A 109 -6.68 3.70 -0.96
CA ASP A 109 -8.05 4.22 -0.97
C ASP A 109 -8.98 3.33 -0.12
N GLN A 110 -10.17 3.83 0.18
CA GLN A 110 -11.15 3.17 1.03
C GLN A 110 -12.58 3.32 0.47
N GLU A 111 -13.25 2.18 0.26
CA GLU A 111 -14.63 2.13 -0.21
C GLU A 111 -15.51 1.35 0.78
N ARG A 112 -16.53 2.00 1.34
CA ARG A 112 -17.44 1.35 2.29
C ARG A 112 -18.20 0.17 1.67
N ASN A 113 -18.61 0.29 0.41
CA ASN A 113 -19.20 -0.78 -0.38
C ASN A 113 -18.46 -0.85 -1.71
N LYS A 114 -17.97 -2.02 -2.08
CA LYS A 114 -17.23 -2.22 -3.33
C LYS A 114 -17.69 -3.49 -4.03
N ILE A 115 -17.83 -3.42 -5.35
CA ILE A 115 -17.85 -4.62 -6.19
C ILE A 115 -16.40 -4.88 -6.63
N MET A 116 -15.81 -5.95 -6.13
CA MET A 116 -14.49 -6.41 -6.55
C MET A 116 -14.65 -7.32 -7.75
N ASP A 117 -14.15 -6.86 -8.89
CA ASP A 117 -14.19 -7.56 -10.17
C ASP A 117 -12.77 -7.96 -10.57
N SER A 118 -12.46 -9.25 -10.51
CA SER A 118 -11.11 -9.75 -10.82
C SER A 118 -10.69 -9.51 -12.27
N THR A 119 -11.64 -9.27 -13.19
CA THR A 119 -11.34 -8.98 -14.60
C THR A 119 -10.66 -7.62 -14.75
N THR A 120 -10.88 -6.69 -13.82
CA THR A 120 -10.18 -5.40 -13.78
C THR A 120 -8.70 -5.54 -13.42
N TYR A 121 -8.32 -6.68 -12.83
CA TYR A 121 -6.96 -7.03 -12.44
C TYR A 121 -6.38 -8.19 -13.28
N GLY A 122 -7.03 -8.55 -14.39
CA GLY A 122 -6.52 -9.51 -15.37
C GLY A 122 -6.87 -10.98 -15.13
N LEU A 123 -7.67 -11.32 -14.12
CA LEU A 123 -8.16 -12.69 -13.90
C LEU A 123 -9.59 -12.84 -14.42
N ALA A 124 -9.74 -13.56 -15.54
CA ALA A 124 -11.03 -13.82 -16.18
C ALA A 124 -11.93 -14.75 -15.33
N LEU A 125 -13.25 -14.54 -15.40
CA LEU A 125 -14.22 -15.32 -14.60
C LEU A 125 -14.21 -16.82 -14.92
N ASP A 126 -13.97 -17.19 -16.19
CA ASP A 126 -13.85 -18.59 -16.62
C ASP A 126 -12.50 -19.24 -16.25
N ALA A 127 -11.53 -18.42 -15.82
CA ALA A 127 -10.23 -18.85 -15.30
C ALA A 127 -10.17 -18.87 -13.75
N GLY A 128 -11.31 -18.86 -13.08
CA GLY A 128 -11.39 -18.82 -11.61
C GLY A 128 -11.50 -17.40 -11.02
N GLY A 129 -11.77 -16.40 -11.86
CA GLY A 129 -12.06 -15.05 -11.43
C GLY A 129 -13.35 -14.91 -10.61
N TYR A 130 -13.53 -13.74 -10.02
CA TYR A 130 -14.63 -13.43 -9.11
C TYR A 130 -15.24 -12.06 -9.39
N LEU A 131 -16.52 -11.93 -9.03
CA LEU A 131 -17.27 -10.68 -9.00
C LEU A 131 -18.02 -10.63 -7.67
N THR A 132 -17.45 -9.93 -6.69
CA THR A 132 -17.89 -10.04 -5.29
C THR A 132 -18.21 -8.67 -4.71
N ALA A 133 -19.43 -8.50 -4.21
CA ALA A 133 -19.78 -7.34 -3.41
C ALA A 133 -19.23 -7.51 -1.98
N VAL A 134 -18.47 -6.51 -1.51
CA VAL A 134 -17.87 -6.51 -0.17
C VAL A 134 -18.12 -5.18 0.53
N GLU A 135 -18.05 -5.22 1.86
CA GLU A 135 -18.06 -4.03 2.70
C GLU A 135 -16.67 -3.73 3.29
N TYR A 136 -16.46 -2.47 3.64
CA TYR A 136 -15.27 -1.97 4.35
C TYR A 136 -13.96 -2.30 3.61
N ALA A 137 -13.93 -2.05 2.30
CA ALA A 137 -12.77 -2.34 1.47
C ALA A 137 -11.70 -1.28 1.64
N THR A 138 -10.59 -1.64 2.27
CA THR A 138 -9.37 -0.82 2.35
C THR A 138 -8.36 -1.36 1.36
N ARG A 139 -8.07 -0.58 0.31
CA ARG A 139 -7.19 -0.97 -0.79
C ARG A 139 -5.74 -0.82 -0.39
N ILE A 140 -4.95 -1.88 -0.54
CA ILE A 140 -3.53 -1.89 -0.16
C ILE A 140 -2.58 -2.12 -1.36
N SER A 141 -3.13 -2.49 -2.52
CA SER A 141 -2.37 -2.64 -3.76
C SER A 141 -3.22 -2.34 -4.99
N ASN A 142 -2.56 -2.01 -6.10
CA ASN A 142 -3.20 -1.82 -7.41
C ASN A 142 -3.45 -3.16 -8.13
N ASN A 143 -2.87 -4.27 -7.65
CA ASN A 143 -3.11 -5.63 -8.17
C ASN A 143 -4.46 -6.23 -7.71
N GLY A 144 -5.24 -5.51 -6.91
CA GLY A 144 -6.53 -5.98 -6.39
C GLY A 144 -6.50 -6.54 -4.97
N GLU A 145 -5.43 -6.32 -4.21
CA GLU A 145 -5.38 -6.68 -2.78
C GLU A 145 -6.03 -5.62 -1.89
N PHE A 146 -6.93 -6.09 -1.01
CA PHE A 146 -7.65 -5.29 -0.03
C PHE A 146 -7.69 -5.98 1.33
N VAL A 147 -7.86 -5.20 2.39
CA VAL A 147 -8.41 -5.65 3.67
C VAL A 147 -9.91 -5.37 3.64
N HIS A 148 -10.77 -6.38 3.87
CA HIS A 148 -12.23 -6.18 3.79
C HIS A 148 -13.04 -7.19 4.62
N ALA A 149 -14.35 -6.91 4.74
CA ALA A 149 -15.29 -7.82 5.38
C ALA A 149 -15.53 -9.07 4.53
N ALA A 150 -15.39 -10.24 5.14
CA ALA A 150 -15.57 -11.54 4.51
C ALA A 150 -16.37 -12.48 5.43
N PRO A 151 -17.68 -12.25 5.63
CA PRO A 151 -18.52 -13.09 6.48
C PRO A 151 -18.52 -14.57 6.05
N TRP A 152 -18.26 -14.85 4.77
CA TRP A 152 -18.22 -16.20 4.22
C TRP A 152 -16.96 -17.00 4.63
N SER A 153 -15.89 -16.36 5.14
CA SER A 153 -14.63 -17.02 5.48
C SER A 153 -14.26 -16.96 6.97
N VAL A 154 -15.21 -16.59 7.84
CA VAL A 154 -14.96 -16.46 9.29
C VAL A 154 -14.43 -17.75 9.91
N ALA A 155 -14.87 -18.92 9.43
CA ALA A 155 -14.38 -20.20 9.92
C ALA A 155 -12.91 -20.49 9.55
N GLN A 156 -12.37 -19.83 8.52
CA GLN A 156 -10.99 -19.97 8.07
C GLN A 156 -10.08 -18.91 8.68
N GLN A 157 -10.62 -17.78 9.13
CA GLN A 157 -9.84 -16.72 9.74
C GLN A 157 -9.16 -17.23 11.02
N GLY A 158 -7.82 -17.14 11.06
CA GLY A 158 -7.02 -17.70 12.16
C GLY A 158 -6.65 -19.19 11.98
N VAL A 159 -7.02 -19.81 10.86
CA VAL A 159 -6.87 -21.25 10.62
C VAL A 159 -6.26 -21.58 9.26
N SER A 160 -6.70 -20.91 8.19
CA SER A 160 -6.21 -21.17 6.83
C SER A 160 -6.42 -19.98 5.89
N ASN A 161 -5.63 -19.93 4.81
CA ASN A 161 -5.69 -18.90 3.78
C ASN A 161 -6.51 -19.40 2.58
N VAL A 162 -7.59 -18.70 2.23
CA VAL A 162 -8.55 -19.13 1.19
C VAL A 162 -8.97 -18.03 0.22
N SER A 163 -8.44 -16.81 0.34
CA SER A 163 -8.81 -15.70 -0.55
C SER A 163 -8.05 -15.76 -1.89
N HIS A 164 -8.37 -14.83 -2.80
CA HIS A 164 -7.62 -14.60 -4.04
C HIS A 164 -6.53 -13.51 -3.87
N GLY A 165 -6.00 -13.34 -2.66
CA GLY A 165 -4.96 -12.35 -2.33
C GLY A 165 -5.39 -11.34 -1.26
N CYS A 166 -6.69 -11.04 -1.15
CA CYS A 166 -7.21 -10.15 -0.12
C CYS A 166 -6.98 -10.68 1.31
N ILE A 167 -6.94 -9.77 2.28
CA ILE A 167 -6.93 -10.08 3.70
C ILE A 167 -8.37 -10.05 4.22
N ASN A 168 -8.94 -11.23 4.43
CA ASN A 168 -10.29 -11.40 4.91
C ASN A 168 -10.39 -11.17 6.43
N LEU A 169 -11.32 -10.31 6.83
CA LEU A 169 -11.68 -10.06 8.22
C LEU A 169 -13.17 -10.36 8.48
N ALA A 170 -13.51 -10.67 9.73
CA ALA A 170 -14.90 -10.69 10.17
C ALA A 170 -15.49 -9.26 10.02
N PRO A 171 -16.80 -9.13 9.71
CA PRO A 171 -17.40 -7.82 9.40
C PRO A 171 -17.11 -6.72 10.43
N GLU A 172 -17.18 -7.02 11.72
CA GLU A 172 -16.94 -6.04 12.79
C GLU A 172 -15.48 -5.59 12.85
N ARG A 173 -14.54 -6.50 12.54
CA ARG A 173 -13.10 -6.20 12.52
C ARG A 173 -12.72 -5.41 11.27
N ALA A 174 -13.31 -5.75 10.13
CA ALA A 174 -13.16 -4.98 8.90
C ALA A 174 -13.71 -3.56 9.07
N ALA A 175 -14.87 -3.42 9.72
CA ALA A 175 -15.43 -2.12 10.06
C ALA A 175 -14.49 -1.30 10.93
N TRP A 176 -13.97 -1.90 12.01
CA TRP A 176 -13.01 -1.22 12.87
C TRP A 176 -11.74 -0.82 12.11
N PHE A 177 -11.17 -1.73 11.32
CA PHE A 177 -9.95 -1.48 10.55
C PHE A 177 -10.15 -0.37 9.52
N PHE A 178 -11.29 -0.35 8.84
CA PHE A 178 -11.66 0.68 7.89
C PHE A 178 -11.73 2.07 8.53
N GLU A 179 -12.33 2.19 9.72
CA GLU A 179 -12.41 3.46 10.44
C GLU A 179 -11.08 3.88 11.09
N PHE A 180 -10.19 2.91 11.38
CA PHE A 180 -8.87 3.14 11.94
C PHE A 180 -7.85 3.59 10.89
N SER A 181 -7.86 2.93 9.72
CA SER A 181 -6.90 3.17 8.65
C SER A 181 -7.18 4.46 7.90
N GLN A 182 -6.11 5.05 7.37
CA GLN A 182 -6.14 6.20 6.47
C GLN A 182 -5.17 5.97 5.30
N ILE A 183 -5.33 6.74 4.22
CA ILE A 183 -4.41 6.73 3.09
C ILE A 183 -2.98 7.02 3.58
N GLY A 184 -2.02 6.19 3.18
CA GLY A 184 -0.62 6.27 3.59
C GLY A 184 -0.23 5.37 4.77
N ASP A 185 -1.19 4.80 5.50
CA ASP A 185 -0.90 3.79 6.53
C ASP A 185 -0.31 2.53 5.90
N VAL A 186 0.41 1.73 6.69
CA VAL A 186 1.15 0.56 6.19
C VAL A 186 0.52 -0.75 6.65
N VAL A 187 0.39 -1.70 5.72
CA VAL A 187 0.11 -3.11 5.99
C VAL A 187 1.32 -3.95 5.57
N GLU A 188 2.11 -4.38 6.53
CA GLU A 188 3.24 -5.29 6.32
C GLU A 188 2.74 -6.73 6.25
N VAL A 189 2.84 -7.34 5.07
CA VAL A 189 2.49 -8.75 4.87
C VAL A 189 3.74 -9.59 4.98
N VAL A 190 3.72 -10.62 5.82
CA VAL A 190 4.86 -11.52 6.05
C VAL A 190 4.47 -12.98 5.89
N ASN A 191 5.47 -13.81 5.55
CA ASN A 191 5.34 -15.25 5.37
C ASN A 191 4.25 -15.67 4.36
N ALA A 192 3.99 -14.83 3.36
CA ALA A 192 2.96 -15.04 2.35
C ALA A 192 3.60 -15.46 1.01
N GLY A 193 3.09 -14.93 -0.10
CA GLY A 193 3.61 -15.15 -1.44
C GLY A 193 4.88 -14.36 -1.76
N PRO A 194 5.20 -14.21 -3.07
CA PRO A 194 6.33 -13.41 -3.53
C PRO A 194 6.27 -11.97 -3.01
N MET A 195 7.44 -11.33 -2.93
CA MET A 195 7.54 -9.91 -2.57
C MET A 195 6.77 -9.05 -3.58
N LEU A 196 6.04 -8.06 -3.06
CA LEU A 196 5.38 -6.99 -3.83
C LEU A 196 6.42 -6.30 -4.72
N GLY A 197 6.06 -6.03 -5.98
CA GLY A 197 6.96 -5.37 -6.91
C GLY A 197 6.25 -4.65 -8.06
N ALA A 198 7.01 -4.26 -9.08
CA ALA A 198 6.53 -3.47 -10.21
C ALA A 198 5.32 -4.05 -10.96
N VAL A 199 5.17 -5.38 -10.95
CA VAL A 199 4.04 -6.07 -11.59
C VAL A 199 2.72 -5.89 -10.84
N ASP A 200 2.78 -5.41 -9.60
CA ASP A 200 1.62 -5.24 -8.72
C ASP A 200 1.05 -3.81 -8.73
N GLY A 201 1.62 -2.95 -9.57
CA GLY A 201 1.18 -1.59 -9.84
C GLY A 201 2.03 -0.53 -9.13
N ASP A 202 1.41 0.61 -8.84
CA ASP A 202 2.15 1.88 -8.74
C ASP A 202 2.92 2.04 -7.41
N ILE A 203 2.47 1.40 -6.33
CA ILE A 203 3.02 1.63 -4.99
C ILE A 203 3.62 0.35 -4.41
N TYR A 204 4.93 0.17 -4.63
CA TYR A 204 5.76 -0.89 -4.03
C TYR A 204 7.06 -0.31 -3.45
N ASP A 205 7.08 1.00 -3.20
CA ASP A 205 8.25 1.79 -2.83
C ASP A 205 9.04 1.26 -1.65
N TRP A 206 8.31 0.82 -0.63
CA TRP A 206 8.87 0.32 0.63
C TRP A 206 9.34 -1.13 0.52
N ALA A 207 8.93 -1.87 -0.51
CA ALA A 207 9.44 -3.20 -0.82
C ALA A 207 10.83 -3.14 -1.48
N ILE A 208 11.22 -1.99 -2.04
CA ILE A 208 12.55 -1.75 -2.61
C ILE A 208 13.54 -1.45 -1.46
N PRO A 209 14.61 -2.25 -1.29
CA PRO A 209 15.64 -1.94 -0.31
C PRO A 209 16.25 -0.56 -0.54
N TRP A 210 16.59 0.15 0.54
CA TRP A 210 17.06 1.55 0.45
C TRP A 210 18.28 1.74 -0.47
N GLU A 211 19.24 0.82 -0.43
CA GLU A 211 20.41 0.90 -1.31
C GLU A 211 20.05 0.76 -2.79
N THR A 212 19.02 -0.05 -3.11
CA THR A 212 18.48 -0.18 -4.47
C THR A 212 17.64 1.03 -4.85
N TRP A 213 16.87 1.59 -3.91
CA TRP A 213 16.08 2.82 -4.12
C TRP A 213 16.97 3.98 -4.60
N LEU A 214 18.12 4.17 -3.96
CA LEU A 214 19.05 5.23 -4.34
C LEU A 214 19.68 5.03 -5.73
N GLN A 215 19.73 3.80 -6.26
CA GLN A 215 20.31 3.53 -7.58
C GLN A 215 19.43 4.05 -8.74
N GLY A 216 18.13 4.26 -8.52
CA GLY A 216 17.29 4.93 -9.51
C GLY A 216 17.18 6.44 -9.30
N SER A 217 17.98 7.01 -8.40
CA SER A 217 18.18 8.46 -8.31
C SER A 217 19.01 8.94 -9.51
N ALA A 218 18.64 10.10 -10.06
CA ALA A 218 19.48 10.83 -11.03
C ALA A 218 20.48 11.78 -10.35
N LEU A 219 20.51 11.77 -9.03
CA LEU A 219 21.42 12.56 -8.19
C LEU A 219 22.47 11.60 -7.59
N ASP A 220 23.74 12.02 -7.65
CA ASP A 220 24.89 11.32 -7.08
C ASP A 220 24.87 11.27 -5.53
#